data_AF-K9EKX7-F1
#
_entry.id   AF-K9EKX7-F1
#
_cell.length_a   1.000
_cell.length_b   1.000
_cell.length_c   1.000
_cell.angle_alpha   90.00
_cell.angle_beta   90.00
_cell.angle_gamma   90.00
#
_symmetry.space_group_name_H-M   'P 1'
#
loop_
_entity.id
_entity.type
_entity.pdbx_description
1 polymer ?
#
loop_
_entity_poly.entity_id
_entity_poly.type
_entity_poly.pdbx_seq_one_letter_code
_entity_poly.pdbx_strand_id
1 'polypeptide(L)'
;MKTKIEMINQILVEWDPIGVGPELAIDEYQGYIPTILQFCYDKKKLMACLRNIAINEMGLECDLNNKKYNSDIQLICDRIIQTYNIYL
;
A
#
# COMPACT_ATOMS: atom_id res chain seq x y z
N MET A 1 -7.57 5.37 19.89
CA MET A 1 -6.64 5.98 18.92
C MET A 1 -6.05 4.84 18.12
N LYS A 2 -6.15 4.84 16.79
CA LYS A 2 -5.51 3.79 15.98
C LYS A 2 -4.00 4.05 15.91
N THR A 3 -3.18 3.01 15.94
CA THR A 3 -1.73 3.15 15.72
C THR A 3 -1.45 3.53 14.27
N LYS A 4 -0.26 4.10 14.00
CA LYS A 4 0.20 4.38 12.64
C LYS A 4 0.14 3.12 11.75
N ILE A 5 0.50 1.96 12.32
CA ILE A 5 0.47 0.67 11.65
C ILE A 5 -0.98 0.29 11.28
N GLU A 6 -1.92 0.38 12.22
CA GLU A 6 -3.34 0.08 11.95
C GLU A 6 -3.94 1.00 10.88
N MET A 7 -3.56 2.27 10.86
CA MET A 7 -4.05 3.22 9.85
C MET A 7 -3.47 2.91 8.46
N ILE A 8 -2.20 2.55 8.37
CA ILE A 8 -1.59 2.12 7.12
C ILE A 8 -2.21 0.80 6.65
N ASN A 9 -2.43 -0.16 7.56
CA ASN A 9 -3.09 -1.43 7.21
C ASN A 9 -4.48 -1.18 6.62
N GLN A 10 -5.26 -0.28 7.22
CA GLN A 10 -6.57 0.11 6.71
C GLN A 10 -6.51 0.69 5.29
N ILE A 11 -5.49 1.50 4.97
CA ILE A 11 -5.29 2.03 3.62
C ILE A 11 -5.02 0.88 2.63
N LEU A 12 -4.22 -0.12 3.02
CA LEU A 12 -3.93 -1.28 2.17
C LEU A 12 -5.17 -2.17 1.97
N VAL A 13 -5.95 -2.40 3.02
CA VAL A 13 -7.22 -3.15 2.97
C VAL A 13 -8.24 -2.48 2.06
N GLU A 14 -8.30 -1.15 2.04
CA GLU A 14 -9.17 -0.42 1.11
C GLU A 14 -8.63 -0.38 -0.33
N TRP A 15 -7.31 -0.51 -0.49
CA TRP A 15 -6.70 -0.60 -1.82
C TRP A 15 -6.99 -1.94 -2.48
N ASP A 16 -6.84 -3.03 -1.72
CA ASP A 16 -7.13 -4.43 -2.13
C ASP A 16 -6.86 -4.70 -3.62
N PRO A 17 -5.59 -4.60 -4.06
CA PRO A 17 -5.26 -4.60 -5.49
C PRO A 17 -5.66 -5.90 -6.20
N ILE A 18 -5.77 -7.01 -5.47
CA ILE A 18 -6.13 -8.34 -6.00
C ILE A 18 -7.56 -8.77 -5.66
N GLY A 19 -8.33 -7.95 -4.93
CA GLY A 19 -9.75 -8.20 -4.67
C GLY A 19 -10.02 -9.38 -3.74
N VAL A 20 -9.15 -9.64 -2.76
CA VAL A 20 -9.32 -10.75 -1.80
C VAL A 20 -10.36 -10.45 -0.71
N GLY A 21 -10.73 -9.18 -0.57
CA GLY A 21 -11.70 -8.72 0.43
C GLY A 21 -11.05 -8.44 1.79
N PRO A 22 -11.74 -7.66 2.64
CA PRO A 22 -11.17 -7.10 3.86
C PRO A 22 -10.81 -8.13 4.92
N GLU A 23 -11.51 -9.28 4.94
CA GLU A 23 -11.28 -10.35 5.91
C GLU A 23 -9.91 -11.02 5.72
N LEU A 24 -9.47 -11.18 4.46
CA LEU A 24 -8.15 -11.73 4.15
C LEU A 24 -7.07 -10.63 4.15
N ALA A 25 -7.39 -9.48 3.58
CA ALA A 25 -6.46 -8.37 3.46
C ALA A 25 -5.98 -7.85 4.83
N ILE A 26 -6.82 -7.84 5.86
CA ILE A 26 -6.45 -7.28 7.16
C ILE A 26 -5.29 -8.03 7.83
N ASP A 27 -5.26 -9.35 7.68
CA ASP A 27 -4.23 -10.20 8.27
C ASP A 27 -2.98 -10.26 7.39
N GLU A 28 -3.15 -10.45 6.08
CA GLU A 28 -2.03 -10.61 5.15
C GLU A 28 -1.27 -9.30 4.94
N TYR A 29 -1.99 -8.18 4.73
CA TYR A 29 -1.34 -6.93 4.31
C TYR A 29 -0.56 -6.26 5.43
N GLN A 30 -0.87 -6.60 6.69
CA GLN A 30 -0.12 -6.15 7.84
C GLN A 30 1.36 -6.59 7.75
N GLY A 31 1.63 -7.75 7.14
CA GLY A 31 2.98 -8.27 6.95
C GLY A 31 3.90 -7.39 6.09
N TYR A 32 3.32 -6.56 5.21
CA TYR A 32 4.09 -5.68 4.32
C TYR A 32 4.45 -4.32 4.94
N ILE A 33 3.81 -3.94 6.04
CA ILE A 33 3.95 -2.60 6.63
C ILE A 33 5.40 -2.26 7.01
N PRO A 34 6.20 -3.16 7.63
CA PRO A 34 7.60 -2.86 7.95
C PRO A 34 8.41 -2.45 6.72
N THR A 35 8.21 -3.11 5.57
CA THR A 35 8.89 -2.80 4.31
C THR A 35 8.39 -1.48 3.72
N ILE A 36 7.08 -1.22 3.79
CA ILE A 36 6.48 0.04 3.32
C ILE A 36 7.05 1.25 4.08
N LEU A 37 7.18 1.14 5.40
CA LEU A 37 7.67 2.23 6.25
C LEU A 37 9.11 2.67 5.90
N GLN A 38 9.93 1.77 5.36
CA GLN A 38 11.29 2.08 4.91
C GLN A 38 11.34 3.06 3.73
N PHE A 39 10.23 3.31 3.05
CA PHE A 39 10.21 4.16 1.84
C PHE A 39 9.27 5.36 1.94
N CYS A 40 8.61 5.60 3.09
CA CYS A 40 7.65 6.69 3.26
C CYS A 40 8.22 8.12 3.09
N TYR A 41 9.55 8.29 3.10
CA TYR A 41 10.19 9.58 2.85
C TYR A 41 10.43 9.88 1.36
N ASP A 42 10.20 8.91 0.47
CA ASP A 42 10.42 9.06 -0.98
C ASP A 42 9.24 8.41 -1.73
N LYS A 43 8.32 9.24 -2.23
CA LYS A 43 7.12 8.79 -2.94
C LYS A 43 7.46 7.87 -4.13
N LYS A 44 8.55 8.13 -4.85
CA LYS A 44 8.91 7.29 -6.01
C LYS A 44 9.35 5.90 -5.57
N LYS A 45 10.13 5.80 -4.48
CA LYS A 45 10.53 4.52 -3.91
C LYS A 45 9.35 3.79 -3.27
N LEU A 46 8.45 4.51 -2.60
CA LEU A 46 7.22 3.94 -2.06
C LEU A 46 6.34 3.36 -3.17
N MET A 47 6.14 4.09 -4.27
CA MET A 47 5.43 3.57 -5.44
C MET A 47 6.08 2.29 -5.98
N ALA A 48 7.40 2.26 -6.11
CA ALA A 48 8.12 1.07 -6.57
C ALA A 48 7.95 -0.12 -5.59
N CYS A 49 8.00 0.14 -4.28
CA CYS A 49 7.76 -0.86 -3.23
C CYS A 49 6.35 -1.46 -3.33
N LEU A 50 5.30 -0.62 -3.39
CA LEU A 50 3.93 -1.09 -3.51
C LEU A 50 3.67 -1.89 -4.79
N ARG A 51 4.29 -1.49 -5.93
CA ARG A 51 4.21 -2.29 -7.17
C ARG A 51 4.85 -3.66 -7.00
N ASN A 52 6.04 -3.71 -6.40
CA ASN A 52 6.74 -4.96 -6.17
C ASN A 52 5.91 -5.90 -5.28
N ILE A 53 5.34 -5.38 -4.19
CA ILE A 53 4.48 -6.16 -3.30
C ILE A 53 3.26 -6.69 -4.07
N ALA A 54 2.54 -5.81 -4.76
CA ALA A 54 1.34 -6.21 -5.50
C ALA A 54 1.64 -7.30 -6.54
N ILE A 55 2.73 -7.18 -7.29
CA ILE A 55 3.05 -8.10 -8.39
C ILE A 55 3.69 -9.39 -7.88
N ASN A 56 4.72 -9.28 -7.05
CA ASN A 56 5.59 -10.41 -6.71
C ASN A 56 5.16 -11.14 -5.43
N GLU A 57 4.51 -10.45 -4.49
CA GLU A 57 4.08 -11.05 -3.23
C GLU A 57 2.59 -11.43 -3.27
N MET A 58 1.74 -10.55 -3.83
CA MET A 58 0.28 -10.77 -3.92
C MET A 58 -0.16 -11.45 -5.22
N GLY A 59 0.72 -11.54 -6.22
CA GLY A 59 0.40 -12.19 -7.51
C GLY A 59 -0.52 -11.37 -8.43
N LEU A 60 -0.51 -10.04 -8.33
CA LEU A 60 -1.28 -9.18 -9.21
C LEU A 60 -0.78 -9.27 -10.66
N GLU A 61 -1.60 -9.85 -11.52
CA GLU A 61 -1.43 -9.77 -12.97
C GLU A 61 -1.85 -8.38 -13.46
N CYS A 62 -0.91 -7.44 -13.52
CA CYS A 62 -1.17 -6.06 -13.93
C CYS A 62 -0.49 -5.70 -15.25
N ASP A 63 -1.21 -5.04 -16.16
CA ASP A 63 -0.59 -4.22 -17.21
C ASP A 63 -0.09 -2.91 -16.59
N LEU A 64 1.24 -2.77 -16.48
CA LEU A 64 1.89 -1.57 -15.96
C LEU A 64 1.57 -0.29 -16.77
N ASN A 65 1.05 -0.42 -17.99
CA ASN A 65 0.57 0.70 -18.81
C ASN A 65 -0.86 1.13 -18.46
N ASN A 66 -1.54 0.44 -17.55
CA ASN A 66 -2.88 0.77 -17.11
C ASN A 66 -2.86 2.11 -16.33
N LYS A 67 -3.44 3.14 -16.94
CA LYS A 67 -3.52 4.49 -16.37
C LYS A 67 -4.30 4.51 -15.05
N LYS A 68 -5.33 3.67 -14.90
CA LYS A 68 -6.12 3.60 -13.66
C LYS A 68 -5.25 3.08 -12.52
N TYR A 69 -4.58 1.95 -12.72
CA TYR A 69 -3.66 1.38 -11.72
C TYR A 69 -2.57 2.38 -11.30
N ASN A 70 -1.99 3.10 -12.26
CA ASN A 70 -0.98 4.11 -11.99
C ASN A 70 -1.49 5.33 -11.22
N SER A 71 -2.76 5.71 -11.37
CA SER A 71 -3.40 6.75 -10.57
C SER A 71 -3.74 6.24 -9.18
N ASP A 72 -4.28 5.03 -9.07
CA ASP A 72 -4.65 4.39 -7.81
C ASP A 72 -3.43 4.26 -6.89
N ILE A 73 -2.30 3.74 -7.42
CA ILE A 73 -1.10 3.58 -6.60
C ILE A 73 -0.49 4.92 -6.15
N GLN A 74 -0.64 5.99 -6.95
CA GLN A 74 -0.20 7.33 -6.54
C GLN A 74 -1.04 7.83 -5.36
N LEU A 75 -2.37 7.66 -5.42
CA LEU A 75 -3.29 8.03 -4.35
C LEU A 75 -2.98 7.25 -3.06
N ILE A 76 -2.74 5.94 -3.16
CA ILE A 76 -2.39 5.12 -2.00
C ILE A 76 -1.07 5.57 -1.37
N CYS A 77 -0.06 5.90 -2.18
CA CYS A 77 1.19 6.47 -1.67
C CYS A 77 0.96 7.77 -0.91
N ASP A 78 0.14 8.68 -1.45
CA ASP A 78 -0.16 9.96 -0.79
C ASP A 78 -0.83 9.76 0.57
N ARG A 79 -1.80 8.83 0.65
CA ARG A 79 -2.49 8.48 1.90
C ARG A 79 -1.54 7.89 2.94
N ILE A 80 -0.62 7.01 2.53
CA ILE A 80 0.38 6.40 3.42
C ILE A 80 1.35 7.46 3.94
N ILE A 81 1.88 8.32 3.08
CA ILE A 81 2.82 9.39 3.46
C ILE A 81 2.14 10.38 4.42
N GLN A 82 0.90 10.78 4.14
CA GLN A 82 0.13 11.64 5.03
C GLN A 82 -0.04 10.99 6.42
N THR A 83 -0.42 9.72 6.46
CA THR A 83 -0.57 8.96 7.72
C THR A 83 0.75 8.82 8.46
N TYR A 84 1.85 8.61 7.74
CA TYR A 84 3.19 8.51 8.30
C TYR A 84 3.64 9.80 8.97
N ASN A 85 3.34 10.95 8.35
CA ASN A 85 3.73 12.29 8.79
C ASN A 85 2.86 12.89 9.91
N ILE A 86 1.61 12.42 10.11
CA ILE A 86 0.75 12.89 11.22
C ILE A 86 1.38 12.62 12.60
N TYR A 87 2.26 11.62 12.68
CA TYR A 87 2.94 11.20 13.91
C TYR A 87 4.47 11.27 13.78
N LEU A 88 4.98 12.30 13.10
CA LEU A 88 6.35 12.78 13.19
C LEU A 88 6.34 14.11 13.96
#